data_AF-A0A409XAK5-F1
#
_entry.id   AF-A0A409XAK5-F1
#
_cell.length_a   1.000
_cell.length_b   1.000
_cell.length_c   1.000
_cell.angle_alpha   90.00
_cell.angle_beta   90.00
_cell.angle_gamma   90.00
#
_symmetry.space_group_name_H-M   'P 1'
#
loop_
_entity.id
_entity.type
_entity.pdbx_description
1 polymer ?
#
loop_
_entity_poly.entity_id
_entity_poly.type
_entity_poly.pdbx_seq_one_letter_code
_entity_poly.pdbx_strand_id
1 'polypeptide(L)'
;MYSGAQESVNIDQYGLPDLFVTNCVSPYLFNRTLIPILTATAKEDNSDVRIVNLSSGIHARARPTSLEGKTSISGPSDTVWSFPKRLELYGLCKLAVLLHTKQLQRVFAAESIPITCLAVNPGAINTVGATSFLGSIPYVSFALKLLGRYFFGTWRDGAMNVAWAAAGREINEAREHYYGKYVVPVAQISPPSAEASDERLARELWETLESIINEMIPS
;
A
#
# COMPACT_ATOMS: atom_id res chain seq x y z
N MET A 1 -17.21 -26.92 -19.49
CA MET A 1 -15.75 -26.69 -19.60
C MET A 1 -15.56 -25.18 -19.59
N TYR A 2 -15.50 -24.57 -18.40
CA TYR A 2 -15.31 -23.12 -18.29
C TYR A 2 -13.82 -22.84 -18.53
N SER A 3 -13.53 -22.35 -19.73
CA SER A 3 -12.29 -21.64 -20.04
C SER A 3 -12.31 -20.34 -19.23
N GLY A 4 -11.89 -20.43 -17.96
CA GLY A 4 -11.62 -19.26 -17.16
C GLY A 4 -10.40 -18.58 -17.76
N ALA A 5 -10.61 -17.46 -18.44
CA ALA A 5 -9.54 -16.59 -18.88
C ALA A 5 -8.61 -16.36 -17.69
N GLN A 6 -7.41 -16.92 -17.80
CA GLN A 6 -6.34 -16.76 -16.84
C GLN A 6 -5.94 -15.30 -16.95
N GLU A 7 -6.46 -14.42 -16.09
CA GLU A 7 -5.92 -13.07 -15.94
C GLU A 7 -4.46 -13.23 -15.48
N SER A 8 -3.56 -13.23 -16.47
CA SER A 8 -2.12 -13.23 -16.29
C SER A 8 -1.70 -11.86 -15.79
N VAL A 9 -0.81 -11.83 -14.80
CA VAL A 9 -0.10 -10.59 -14.45
C VAL A 9 0.67 -10.15 -15.70
N ASN A 10 0.43 -8.94 -16.17
CA ASN A 10 1.19 -8.41 -17.29
C ASN A 10 2.51 -7.87 -16.76
N ILE A 11 3.60 -8.23 -17.43
CA ILE A 11 4.91 -7.64 -17.18
C ILE A 11 5.06 -6.49 -18.17
N ASP A 12 5.36 -5.30 -17.66
CA ASP A 12 5.59 -4.12 -18.49
C ASP A 12 6.94 -4.16 -19.22
N GLN A 13 7.20 -3.14 -20.05
CA GLN A 13 8.47 -3.03 -20.79
C GLN A 13 9.70 -2.88 -19.89
N TYR A 14 9.54 -2.57 -18.60
CA TYR A 14 10.61 -2.44 -17.61
C TYR A 14 10.79 -3.71 -16.79
N GLY A 15 10.06 -4.79 -17.09
CA GLY A 15 10.16 -6.06 -16.37
C GLY A 15 9.42 -6.10 -15.05
N LEU A 16 8.45 -5.20 -14.84
CA LEU A 16 7.67 -5.11 -13.60
C LEU A 16 6.23 -5.61 -13.79
N PRO A 17 5.66 -6.32 -12.80
CA PRO A 17 4.24 -6.60 -12.75
C PRO A 17 3.39 -5.32 -12.76
N ASP A 18 2.42 -5.25 -13.65
CA ASP A 18 1.43 -4.16 -13.73
C ASP A 18 0.76 -3.84 -12.38
N LEU A 19 0.49 -4.87 -11.59
CA LEU A 19 -0.07 -4.76 -10.25
C LEU A 19 0.86 -3.96 -9.31
N PHE A 20 2.16 -4.19 -9.39
CA PHE A 20 3.15 -3.47 -8.58
C PHE A 20 3.36 -2.04 -9.09
N VAL A 21 3.39 -1.85 -10.41
CA VAL A 21 3.45 -0.51 -11.00
C VAL A 21 2.28 0.33 -10.50
N THR A 22 1.06 -0.20 -10.62
CA THR A 22 -0.18 0.50 -10.25
C THR A 22 -0.28 0.79 -8.75
N ASN A 23 0.08 -0.17 -7.90
CA ASN A 23 -0.12 -0.05 -6.45
C ASN A 23 1.05 0.58 -5.71
N CYS A 24 2.26 0.61 -6.30
CA CYS A 24 3.48 1.04 -5.61
C CYS A 24 4.26 2.10 -6.39
N VAL A 25 4.66 1.81 -7.64
CA VAL A 25 5.52 2.73 -8.41
C VAL A 25 4.78 4.03 -8.72
N SER A 26 3.56 3.96 -9.26
CA SER A 26 2.80 5.17 -9.61
C SER A 26 2.45 6.04 -8.40
N PRO A 27 1.95 5.50 -7.26
CA PRO A 27 1.73 6.30 -6.06
C PRO A 27 3.02 6.88 -5.46
N TYR A 28 4.13 6.15 -5.50
CA TYR A 28 5.42 6.67 -5.06
C TYR A 28 5.84 7.87 -5.91
N LEU A 29 5.79 7.75 -7.23
CA LEU A 29 6.13 8.83 -8.15
C LEU A 29 5.19 10.03 -7.95
N PHE A 30 3.88 9.79 -7.82
CA PHE A 30 2.90 10.83 -7.54
C PHE A 30 3.21 11.60 -6.26
N ASN A 31 3.51 10.89 -5.17
CA ASN A 31 3.94 11.50 -3.91
C ASN A 31 5.21 12.34 -4.13
N ARG A 32 6.25 11.76 -4.76
CA ARG A 32 7.53 12.44 -5.05
C ARG A 32 7.33 13.76 -5.79
N THR A 33 6.46 13.78 -6.81
CA THR A 33 6.16 15.00 -7.59
C THR A 33 5.46 16.07 -6.74
N LEU A 34 4.66 15.68 -5.74
CA LEU A 34 3.93 16.60 -4.88
C LEU A 34 4.72 17.08 -3.65
N ILE A 35 5.82 16.41 -3.28
CA ILE A 35 6.62 16.77 -2.08
C ILE A 35 6.95 18.27 -2.01
N PRO A 36 7.41 18.95 -3.09
CA PRO A 36 7.75 20.37 -3.02
C PRO A 36 6.58 21.26 -2.61
N ILE A 37 5.40 21.07 -3.20
CA ILE A 37 4.21 21.88 -2.88
C ILE A 37 3.66 21.51 -1.49
N LEU A 38 3.62 20.22 -1.15
CA LEU A 38 3.19 19.78 0.18
C LEU A 38 4.09 20.35 1.28
N THR A 39 5.40 20.41 1.04
CA THR A 39 6.38 20.99 1.97
C THR A 39 6.19 22.50 2.12
N ALA A 40 5.91 23.21 1.03
CA ALA A 40 5.62 24.64 1.08
C ALA A 40 4.36 24.91 1.90
N THR A 41 3.26 24.20 1.61
CA THR A 41 1.99 24.33 2.35
C THR A 41 2.14 23.96 3.81
N ALA A 42 2.90 22.92 4.13
CA ALA A 42 3.14 22.48 5.51
C ALA A 42 3.85 23.54 6.37
N LYS A 43 4.55 24.50 5.75
CA LYS A 43 5.24 25.59 6.45
C LYS A 43 4.36 26.82 6.67
N GLU A 44 3.13 26.83 6.16
CA GLU A 44 2.16 27.90 6.40
C GLU A 44 1.55 27.79 7.80
N ASP A 45 1.17 28.94 8.37
CA ASP A 45 0.55 29.01 9.70
C ASP A 45 -0.78 28.23 9.74
N ASN A 46 -0.97 27.44 10.80
CA ASN A 46 -2.15 26.60 11.01
C ASN A 46 -2.43 25.56 9.90
N SER A 47 -1.41 25.19 9.11
CA SER A 47 -1.54 24.15 8.10
C SER A 47 -1.52 22.74 8.71
N ASP A 48 -2.25 21.82 8.08
CA ASP A 48 -2.29 20.39 8.42
C ASP A 48 -2.16 19.58 7.13
N VAL A 49 -0.92 19.24 6.78
CA VAL A 49 -0.61 18.48 5.58
C VAL A 49 -0.35 17.03 5.93
N ARG A 50 -1.05 16.13 5.23
CA ARG A 50 -0.98 14.69 5.46
C ARG A 50 -0.83 13.91 4.15
N ILE A 51 -0.07 12.84 4.19
CA ILE A 51 -0.03 11.82 3.12
C ILE A 51 -0.65 10.54 3.69
N VAL A 52 -1.82 10.15 3.15
CA VAL A 52 -2.57 8.98 3.60
C VAL A 52 -2.54 7.91 2.53
N ASN A 53 -1.74 6.87 2.75
CA ASN A 53 -1.56 5.78 1.80
C ASN A 53 -2.41 4.55 2.17
N LEU A 54 -3.11 3.97 1.19
CA LEU A 54 -3.96 2.81 1.42
C LEU A 54 -3.16 1.49 1.40
N SER A 55 -3.09 0.83 2.54
CA SER A 55 -2.57 -0.52 2.72
C SER A 55 -3.72 -1.53 2.97
N SER A 56 -3.39 -2.73 3.45
CA SER A 56 -4.33 -3.79 3.81
C SER A 56 -3.66 -4.79 4.75
N GLY A 57 -4.45 -5.50 5.56
CA GLY A 57 -3.95 -6.59 6.41
C GLY A 57 -3.23 -7.71 5.64
N ILE A 58 -3.46 -7.84 4.33
CA ILE A 58 -2.76 -8.81 3.48
C ILE A 58 -1.25 -8.54 3.37
N HIS A 59 -0.76 -7.36 3.75
CA HIS A 59 0.68 -7.07 3.81
C HIS A 59 1.43 -8.11 4.67
N ALA A 60 0.76 -8.62 5.72
CA ALA A 60 1.31 -9.63 6.62
C ALA A 60 1.37 -11.04 6.01
N ARG A 61 1.05 -11.22 4.72
CA ARG A 61 1.33 -12.45 3.96
C ARG A 61 2.67 -12.39 3.23
N ALA A 62 3.17 -11.19 2.94
CA ALA A 62 4.45 -11.02 2.28
C ALA A 62 5.59 -11.28 3.26
N ARG A 63 6.58 -12.06 2.83
CA ARG A 63 7.79 -12.41 3.61
C ARG A 63 9.05 -12.23 2.76
N PRO A 64 9.28 -11.03 2.17
CA PRO A 64 10.49 -10.81 1.41
C PRO A 64 11.70 -10.87 2.34
N THR A 65 12.75 -11.57 1.91
CA THR A 65 14.06 -11.52 2.57
C THR A 65 14.82 -10.26 2.20
N SER A 66 14.61 -9.76 0.97
CA SER A 66 15.15 -8.51 0.44
C SER A 66 14.16 -7.86 -0.53
N LEU A 67 14.28 -6.54 -0.67
CA LEU A 67 13.59 -5.72 -1.67
C LEU A 67 14.57 -5.01 -2.62
N GLU A 68 15.81 -5.49 -2.70
CA GLU A 68 16.83 -4.95 -3.60
C GLU A 68 16.57 -5.38 -5.05
N GLY A 69 16.41 -4.38 -5.92
CA GLY A 69 16.30 -4.58 -7.36
C GLY A 69 14.95 -5.13 -7.82
N LYS A 70 14.65 -4.95 -9.11
CA LYS A 70 13.36 -5.32 -9.71
C LYS A 70 13.03 -6.82 -9.56
N THR A 71 14.03 -7.70 -9.59
CA THR A 71 13.86 -9.16 -9.48
C THR A 71 13.34 -9.59 -8.11
N SER A 72 13.56 -8.82 -7.05
CA SER A 72 12.94 -9.07 -5.73
C SER A 72 11.41 -8.90 -5.76
N ILE A 73 10.89 -8.16 -6.75
CA ILE A 73 9.48 -7.88 -6.96
C ILE A 73 8.88 -8.78 -8.05
N SER A 74 9.52 -8.82 -9.23
CA SER A 74 9.03 -9.55 -10.40
C SER A 74 9.30 -11.05 -10.32
N GLY A 75 10.25 -11.47 -9.47
CA GLY A 75 10.74 -12.84 -9.43
C GLY A 75 11.59 -13.19 -10.66
N PRO A 76 11.98 -14.47 -10.79
CA PRO A 76 12.62 -15.00 -11.99
C PRO A 76 11.79 -14.77 -13.26
N SER A 77 12.43 -14.75 -14.43
CA SER A 77 11.75 -14.54 -15.72
C SER A 77 10.76 -15.65 -16.09
N ASP A 78 10.91 -16.85 -15.53
CA ASP A 78 10.01 -18.00 -15.68
C ASP A 78 8.92 -18.07 -14.60
N THR A 79 8.72 -16.99 -13.82
CA THR A 79 7.71 -16.95 -12.76
C THR A 79 6.32 -17.24 -13.32
N VAL A 80 5.69 -18.29 -12.78
CA VAL A 80 4.29 -18.63 -13.07
C VAL A 80 3.39 -17.87 -12.09
N TRP A 81 2.62 -16.91 -12.62
CA TRP A 81 1.66 -16.09 -11.88
C TRP A 81 0.37 -16.83 -11.52
N SER A 82 0.53 -17.94 -10.79
CA SER A 82 -0.57 -18.67 -10.17
C SER A 82 -1.34 -17.78 -9.18
N PHE A 83 -2.57 -18.18 -8.84
CA PHE A 83 -3.39 -17.45 -7.87
C PHE A 83 -2.66 -17.14 -6.54
N PRO A 84 -1.98 -18.11 -5.89
CA PRO A 84 -1.21 -17.82 -4.69
C PRO A 84 -0.09 -16.79 -4.90
N LYS A 85 0.61 -16.86 -6.04
CA LYS A 85 1.71 -15.93 -6.35
C LYS A 85 1.20 -14.50 -6.58
N ARG A 86 0.05 -14.34 -7.22
CA ARG A 86 -0.60 -13.03 -7.37
C ARG A 86 -1.05 -12.45 -6.03
N LEU A 87 -1.56 -13.29 -5.13
CA LEU A 87 -1.93 -12.85 -3.79
C LEU A 87 -0.71 -12.45 -2.96
N GLU A 88 0.40 -13.17 -3.11
CA GLU A 88 1.70 -12.82 -2.52
C GLU A 88 2.21 -11.48 -3.06
N LEU A 89 2.18 -11.26 -4.37
CA LEU A 89 2.55 -9.98 -5.00
C LEU A 89 1.65 -8.84 -4.52
N TYR A 90 0.35 -9.08 -4.37
CA TYR A 90 -0.55 -8.07 -3.80
C TYR A 90 -0.22 -7.77 -2.34
N GLY A 91 0.09 -8.80 -1.54
CA GLY A 91 0.64 -8.65 -0.19
C GLY A 91 1.90 -7.80 -0.19
N LEU A 92 2.83 -8.08 -1.10
CA LEU A 92 4.08 -7.33 -1.27
C LEU A 92 3.80 -5.87 -1.60
N CYS A 93 2.82 -5.57 -2.46
CA CYS A 93 2.43 -4.20 -2.76
C CYS A 93 1.95 -3.46 -1.51
N LYS A 94 1.12 -4.11 -0.68
CA LYS A 94 0.57 -3.51 0.55
C LYS A 94 1.63 -3.38 1.66
N LEU A 95 2.61 -4.27 1.68
CA LEU A 95 3.82 -4.14 2.50
C LEU A 95 4.68 -2.97 2.03
N ALA A 96 4.91 -2.85 0.73
CA ALA A 96 5.70 -1.76 0.14
C ALA A 96 5.09 -0.39 0.46
N VAL A 97 3.77 -0.25 0.41
CA VAL A 97 3.07 0.97 0.84
C VAL A 97 3.37 1.33 2.30
N LEU A 98 3.38 0.34 3.20
CA LEU A 98 3.68 0.56 4.62
C LEU A 98 5.13 1.00 4.83
N LEU A 99 6.07 0.29 4.21
CA LEU A 99 7.50 0.59 4.26
C LEU A 99 7.78 1.99 3.72
N HIS A 100 7.22 2.33 2.56
CA HIS A 100 7.35 3.66 1.97
C HIS A 100 6.77 4.76 2.86
N THR A 101 5.59 4.54 3.44
CA THR A 101 4.96 5.52 4.35
C THR A 101 5.85 5.81 5.56
N LYS A 102 6.42 4.76 6.17
CA LYS A 102 7.35 4.91 7.30
C LYS A 102 8.63 5.62 6.87
N GLN A 103 9.18 5.27 5.71
CA GLN A 103 10.39 5.89 5.20
C GLN A 103 10.18 7.39 4.90
N LEU A 104 9.07 7.76 4.25
CA LEU A 104 8.69 9.17 4.06
C LEU A 104 8.61 9.92 5.39
N GLN A 105 7.95 9.32 6.38
CA GLN A 105 7.85 9.97 7.69
C GLN A 105 9.21 10.22 8.33
N ARG A 106 10.15 9.27 8.23
CA ARG A 106 11.51 9.43 8.75
C ARG A 106 12.25 10.57 8.06
N VAL A 107 12.15 10.65 6.73
CA VAL A 107 12.74 11.74 5.93
C VAL A 107 12.17 13.08 6.38
N PHE A 108 10.85 13.23 6.43
CA PHE A 108 10.22 14.48 6.86
C PHE A 108 10.55 14.86 8.30
N ALA A 109 10.59 13.89 9.22
CA ALA A 109 10.99 14.15 10.60
C ALA A 109 12.45 14.62 10.71
N ALA A 110 13.37 13.99 9.97
CA ALA A 110 14.79 14.38 9.94
C ALA A 110 14.99 15.80 9.39
N GLU A 111 14.19 16.19 8.40
CA GLU A 111 14.22 17.53 7.79
C GLU A 111 13.32 18.56 8.50
N SER A 112 12.68 18.18 9.62
CA SER A 112 11.72 19.01 10.34
C SER A 112 10.58 19.55 9.45
N ILE A 113 10.17 18.76 8.46
CA ILE A 113 9.03 19.06 7.59
C ILE A 113 7.76 18.58 8.31
N PRO A 114 6.82 19.49 8.65
CA PRO A 114 5.61 19.12 9.39
C PRO A 114 4.57 18.52 8.44
N ILE A 115 4.85 17.33 7.92
CA ILE A 115 3.93 16.49 7.16
C ILE A 115 3.71 15.19 7.94
N THR A 116 2.45 14.80 8.09
CA THR A 116 2.08 13.54 8.76
C THR A 116 1.82 12.46 7.71
N CYS A 117 2.59 11.38 7.73
CA CYS A 117 2.40 10.23 6.84
C CYS A 117 1.71 9.08 7.59
N LEU A 118 0.65 8.53 6.99
CA LEU A 118 -0.16 7.45 7.56
C LEU A 118 -0.40 6.35 6.54
N ALA A 119 -0.39 5.10 7.01
CA ALA A 119 -0.80 3.96 6.22
C ALA A 119 -2.11 3.42 6.78
N VAL A 120 -3.13 3.31 5.94
CA VAL A 120 -4.49 2.98 6.38
C VAL A 120 -4.94 1.68 5.74
N ASN A 121 -5.33 0.72 6.56
CA ASN A 121 -6.16 -0.38 6.12
C ASN A 121 -7.62 0.02 6.24
N PRO A 122 -8.39 0.02 5.15
CA PRO A 122 -9.78 0.41 5.22
C PRO A 122 -10.66 -0.75 5.77
N GLY A 123 -10.08 -1.93 6.04
CA GLY A 123 -10.75 -3.09 6.63
C GLY A 123 -11.10 -4.15 5.60
N ALA A 124 -11.70 -5.24 6.08
CA ALA A 124 -12.35 -6.19 5.19
C ALA A 124 -13.62 -5.53 4.64
N ILE A 125 -13.52 -4.88 3.49
CA ILE A 125 -14.66 -4.25 2.80
C ILE A 125 -15.06 -5.12 1.64
N ASN A 126 -16.36 -5.18 1.36
CA ASN A 126 -16.85 -5.81 0.15
C ASN A 126 -16.58 -4.89 -1.05
N THR A 127 -15.34 -4.92 -1.57
CA THR A 127 -14.95 -4.18 -2.77
C THR A 127 -15.21 -5.03 -4.00
N VAL A 128 -15.63 -4.41 -5.12
CA VAL A 128 -15.88 -5.11 -6.40
C VAL A 128 -14.69 -5.99 -6.81
N GLY A 129 -13.45 -5.56 -6.56
CA GLY A 129 -12.24 -6.35 -6.79
C GLY A 129 -12.17 -7.59 -5.89
N ALA A 130 -12.45 -7.48 -4.58
CA ALA A 130 -12.50 -8.62 -3.69
C ALA A 130 -13.68 -9.57 -4.00
N THR A 131 -14.83 -9.04 -4.39
CA THR A 131 -16.00 -9.85 -4.75
C THR A 131 -15.83 -10.56 -6.09
N SER A 132 -15.24 -9.92 -7.10
CA SER A 132 -14.88 -10.57 -8.37
C SER A 132 -13.76 -11.60 -8.18
N PHE A 133 -12.74 -11.26 -7.39
CA PHE A 133 -11.61 -12.15 -7.07
C PHE A 133 -12.08 -13.39 -6.31
N LEU A 134 -12.80 -13.24 -5.20
CA LEU A 134 -13.23 -14.37 -4.40
C LEU A 134 -14.44 -15.11 -5.02
N GLY A 135 -15.26 -14.42 -5.81
CA GLY A 135 -16.37 -15.00 -6.57
C GLY A 135 -15.93 -15.89 -7.74
N SER A 136 -14.67 -15.76 -8.18
CA SER A 136 -14.07 -16.62 -9.21
C SER A 136 -13.67 -18.02 -8.70
N ILE A 137 -13.61 -18.21 -7.37
CA ILE A 137 -13.22 -19.48 -6.74
C ILE A 137 -14.47 -20.37 -6.52
N PRO A 138 -14.49 -21.63 -7.02
CA PRO A 138 -15.59 -22.55 -6.79
C PRO A 138 -15.86 -22.77 -5.30
N TYR A 139 -17.14 -22.87 -4.90
CA TYR A 139 -17.64 -23.01 -3.51
C TYR A 139 -17.45 -21.78 -2.59
N VAL A 140 -16.41 -20.98 -2.78
CA VAL A 140 -16.19 -19.70 -2.07
C VAL A 140 -17.21 -18.65 -2.50
N SER A 141 -17.60 -18.65 -3.77
CA SER A 141 -18.66 -17.77 -4.30
C SER A 141 -20.01 -17.96 -3.62
N PHE A 142 -20.35 -19.20 -3.20
CA PHE A 142 -21.57 -19.49 -2.46
C PHE A 142 -21.46 -19.01 -1.01
N ALA A 143 -20.33 -19.28 -0.34
CA ALA A 143 -20.07 -18.81 1.02
C ALA A 143 -20.06 -17.28 1.14
N LEU A 144 -19.56 -16.56 0.13
CA LEU A 144 -19.57 -15.09 0.10
C LEU A 144 -20.95 -14.50 -0.09
N LYS A 145 -21.77 -15.12 -0.95
CA LYS A 145 -23.17 -14.70 -1.11
C LYS A 145 -23.97 -14.90 0.17
N LEU A 146 -23.66 -15.95 0.94
CA LEU A 146 -24.39 -16.29 2.16
C LEU A 146 -23.88 -15.54 3.41
N LEU A 147 -22.56 -15.40 3.55
CA LEU A 147 -21.90 -14.93 4.77
C LEU A 147 -21.05 -13.65 4.57
N GLY A 148 -20.84 -13.19 3.34
CA GLY A 148 -19.95 -12.07 3.04
C GLY A 148 -20.33 -10.78 3.78
N ARG A 149 -21.62 -10.50 3.96
CA ARG A 149 -22.09 -9.33 4.76
C ARG A 149 -21.72 -9.37 6.25
N TYR A 150 -21.36 -10.55 6.78
CA TYR A 150 -20.94 -10.71 8.18
C TYR A 150 -19.42 -10.58 8.36
N PHE A 151 -18.65 -10.83 7.30
CA PHE A 151 -17.19 -10.75 7.31
C PHE A 151 -16.65 -9.46 6.67
N PHE A 152 -17.47 -8.80 5.84
CA PHE A 152 -17.10 -7.60 5.12
C PHE A 152 -18.00 -6.42 5.52
N GLY A 153 -17.38 -5.34 5.98
CA GLY A 153 -18.03 -4.05 6.21
C GLY A 153 -18.45 -3.38 4.91
N THR A 154 -19.22 -2.30 5.03
CA THR A 154 -19.64 -1.51 3.89
C THR A 154 -18.48 -0.65 3.36
N TRP A 155 -18.60 -0.18 2.12
CA TRP A 155 -17.65 0.80 1.58
C TRP A 155 -17.60 2.09 2.42
N ARG A 156 -18.70 2.43 3.11
CA ARG A 156 -18.77 3.60 4.01
C ARG A 156 -17.89 3.40 5.22
N ASP A 157 -17.92 2.21 5.82
CA ASP A 157 -17.10 1.89 7.00
C ASP A 157 -15.62 1.97 6.67
N GLY A 158 -15.26 1.49 5.48
CA GLY A 158 -13.89 1.61 4.99
C GLY A 158 -13.46 3.03 4.65
N ALA A 159 -14.34 3.80 4.03
CA ALA A 159 -14.12 5.21 3.77
C ALA A 159 -13.97 6.01 5.06
N MET A 160 -14.65 5.62 6.15
CA MET A 160 -14.55 6.29 7.43
C MET A 160 -13.12 6.27 7.99
N ASN A 161 -12.42 5.13 7.89
CA ASN A 161 -11.05 5.04 8.40
C ASN A 161 -10.08 5.92 7.58
N VAL A 162 -10.29 6.02 6.27
CA VAL A 162 -9.51 6.89 5.39
C VAL A 162 -9.83 8.36 5.64
N ALA A 163 -11.11 8.72 5.77
CA ALA A 163 -11.56 10.08 6.07
C ALA A 163 -11.07 10.54 7.44
N TRP A 164 -11.10 9.66 8.44
CA TRP A 164 -10.52 9.92 9.75
C TRP A 164 -9.01 10.18 9.65
N ALA A 165 -8.26 9.35 8.91
CA ALA A 165 -6.83 9.57 8.73
C ALA A 165 -6.52 10.91 8.01
N ALA A 166 -7.35 11.28 7.04
CA ALA A 166 -7.19 12.49 6.25
C ALA A 166 -7.61 13.77 7.00
N ALA A 167 -8.64 13.73 7.84
CA ALA A 167 -9.27 14.93 8.40
C ALA A 167 -9.56 14.88 9.91
N GLY A 168 -9.21 13.79 10.61
CA GLY A 168 -9.41 13.65 12.05
C GLY A 168 -8.59 14.68 12.82
N ARG A 169 -9.25 15.49 13.67
CA ARG A 169 -8.61 16.57 14.44
C ARG A 169 -7.50 16.07 15.36
N GLU A 170 -7.74 14.94 16.02
CA GLU A 170 -6.79 14.32 16.94
C GLU A 170 -5.43 14.00 16.29
N ILE A 171 -5.38 13.77 14.98
CA ILE A 171 -4.13 13.56 14.26
C ILE A 171 -3.31 14.84 14.18
N ASN A 172 -3.94 16.00 13.98
CA ASN A 172 -3.26 17.28 14.00
C ASN A 172 -2.87 17.71 15.42
N GLU A 173 -3.70 17.37 16.41
CA GLU A 173 -3.43 17.68 17.81
C GLU A 173 -2.28 16.84 18.39
N ALA A 174 -2.05 15.63 17.85
CA ALA A 174 -1.02 14.70 18.34
C ALA A 174 -0.18 14.09 17.20
N ARG A 175 0.34 14.93 16.29
CA ARG A 175 1.01 14.50 15.04
C ARG A 175 2.08 13.43 15.24
N GLU A 176 2.98 13.64 16.20
CA GLU A 176 4.09 12.73 16.49
C GLU A 176 3.61 11.33 16.91
N HIS A 177 2.44 11.24 17.56
CA HIS A 177 1.83 9.95 17.91
C HIS A 177 1.46 9.13 16.67
N TYR A 178 1.11 9.81 15.58
CA TYR A 178 0.60 9.23 14.33
C TYR A 178 1.64 9.09 13.22
N TYR A 179 2.84 9.63 13.41
CA TYR A 179 3.94 9.56 12.45
C TYR A 179 4.24 8.11 12.00
N GLY A 180 4.02 7.86 10.70
CA GLY A 180 4.33 6.60 10.03
C GLY A 180 3.51 5.42 10.54
N LYS A 181 2.40 5.68 11.26
CA LYS A 181 1.61 4.61 11.88
C LYS A 181 0.73 3.89 10.86
N TYR A 182 0.48 2.63 11.18
CA TYR A 182 -0.49 1.80 10.49
C TYR A 182 -1.80 1.82 11.25
N VAL A 183 -2.88 2.20 10.58
CA VAL A 183 -4.20 2.38 11.17
C VAL A 183 -5.16 1.36 10.59
N VAL A 184 -5.90 0.69 11.47
CA VAL A 184 -6.96 -0.26 11.12
C VAL A 184 -8.32 0.26 11.59
N PRO A 185 -9.42 -0.23 11.01
CA PRO A 185 -10.73 0.32 11.36
C PRO A 185 -11.14 -0.03 12.78
N VAL A 186 -11.79 0.88 13.51
CA VAL A 186 -11.93 2.32 13.20
C VAL A 186 -10.94 3.12 14.04
N ALA A 187 -10.10 3.93 13.40
CA ALA A 187 -9.20 4.89 14.05
C ALA A 187 -8.19 4.28 15.04
N GLN A 188 -7.82 3.01 14.86
CA GLN A 188 -6.92 2.32 15.79
C GLN A 188 -5.53 2.13 15.19
N ILE A 189 -4.50 2.60 15.90
CA ILE A 189 -3.12 2.24 15.58
C ILE A 189 -2.93 0.74 15.87
N SER A 190 -2.49 -0.01 14.87
CA SER A 190 -2.15 -1.43 15.00
C SER A 190 -0.66 -1.62 14.74
N PRO A 191 0.02 -2.50 15.50
CA PRO A 191 1.31 -3.01 15.08
C PRO A 191 1.19 -3.65 13.68
N PRO A 192 2.05 -3.28 12.71
CA PRO A 192 2.09 -3.96 11.43
C PRO A 192 2.94 -5.24 11.52
N SER A 193 3.13 -5.97 10.42
CA SER A 193 4.01 -7.14 10.42
C SER A 193 5.47 -6.80 10.78
N ALA A 194 6.24 -7.83 11.14
CA ALA A 194 7.68 -7.67 11.42
C ALA A 194 8.41 -7.10 10.20
N GLU A 195 8.10 -7.60 9.00
CA GLU A 195 8.68 -7.10 7.74
C GLU A 195 8.34 -5.64 7.51
N ALA A 196 7.10 -5.22 7.81
CA ALA A 196 6.68 -3.83 7.70
C ALA A 196 7.35 -2.90 8.72
N SER A 197 8.05 -3.45 9.71
CA SER A 197 8.83 -2.70 10.71
C SER A 197 10.34 -2.82 10.49
N ASP A 198 10.79 -3.57 9.49
CA ASP A 198 12.19 -3.70 9.12
C ASP A 198 12.66 -2.44 8.37
N GLU A 199 13.56 -1.68 8.99
CA GLU A 199 14.10 -0.45 8.39
C GLU A 199 14.99 -0.73 7.19
N ARG A 200 15.66 -1.89 7.16
CA ARG A 200 16.49 -2.30 6.02
C ARG A 200 15.61 -2.52 4.81
N LEU A 201 14.52 -3.29 4.93
CA LEU A 201 13.57 -3.48 3.84
C LEU A 201 12.97 -2.15 3.34
N ALA A 202 12.74 -1.19 4.25
CA ALA A 202 12.25 0.14 3.86
C ALA A 202 13.27 0.91 2.99
N ARG A 203 14.57 0.83 3.31
CA ARG A 203 15.65 1.45 2.52
C ARG A 203 15.85 0.75 1.18
N GLU A 204 15.93 -0.58 1.18
CA GLU A 204 16.07 -1.38 -0.06
C GLU A 204 14.94 -1.09 -1.05
N LEU A 205 13.70 -1.02 -0.55
CA LEU A 205 12.55 -0.65 -1.35
C LEU A 205 12.67 0.77 -1.90
N TRP A 206 13.10 1.73 -1.08
CA TRP A 206 13.24 3.12 -1.48
C TRP A 206 14.25 3.27 -2.62
N GLU A 207 15.44 2.68 -2.46
CA GLU A 207 16.50 2.69 -3.48
C GLU A 207 16.06 2.00 -4.76
N THR A 208 15.34 0.87 -4.64
CA THR A 208 14.79 0.16 -5.79
C THR A 208 13.74 0.98 -6.53
N LEU A 209 12.84 1.66 -5.82
CA LEU A 209 11.84 2.55 -6.44
C LEU A 209 12.49 3.76 -7.13
N GLU A 210 13.49 4.38 -6.51
CA GLU A 210 14.27 5.46 -7.16
C GLU A 210 14.97 4.97 -8.42
N SER A 211 15.60 3.79 -8.39
CA SER A 211 16.25 3.20 -9.56
C SER A 211 15.23 2.91 -10.68
N ILE A 212 14.06 2.35 -10.35
CA ILE A 212 12.98 2.10 -11.32
C ILE A 212 12.53 3.41 -11.96
N ILE A 213 12.30 4.45 -11.16
CA ILE A 213 11.78 5.72 -11.67
C ILE A 213 12.80 6.42 -12.57
N ASN A 214 14.08 6.41 -12.21
CA ASN A 214 15.14 6.99 -13.03
C ASN A 214 15.30 6.24 -14.37
N GLU A 215 15.00 4.94 -14.42
CA GLU A 215 14.93 4.16 -15.66
C GLU A 215 13.69 4.52 -16.50
N MET A 216 12.53 4.69 -15.86
CA MET A 216 11.26 5.02 -16.53
C MET A 216 11.22 6.46 -17.06
N ILE A 217 11.81 7.40 -16.30
CA ILE A 217 11.79 8.84 -16.59
C ILE A 217 13.22 9.35 -16.38
N PRO A 218 14.09 9.21 -17.39
CA PRO A 218 15.44 9.75 -17.33
C PRO A 218 15.37 11.28 -17.20
N SER A 219 16.07 11.81 -16.20
CA SER A 219 16.21 13.26 -15.93
C SER A 219 16.94 13.99 -17.05
#